data_AF-A0A0G1KIH2-F1
#
_entry.id   AF-A0A0G1KIH2-F1
#
_cell.length_a   1.000
_cell.length_b   1.000
_cell.length_c   1.000
_cell.angle_alpha   90.00
_cell.angle_beta   90.00
_cell.angle_gamma   90.00
#
_symmetry.space_group_name_H-M   'P 1'
#
loop_
_entity.id
_entity.type
_entity.pdbx_description
1 polymer ?
#
loop_
_entity_poly.entity_id
_entity_poly.type
_entity_poly.pdbx_seq_one_letter_code
_entity_poly.pdbx_strand_id
1 'polypeptide(L)'
;MIGRVKGFTFIELLVVITIIGVVFAAGIVSFTSITTRSRDTRRKADIESMRQSLEICRSLTGFYPDLQYVYQSDKTNSSLSCGASGPTQMKKTPSDPKPCAAGLDGAYSYVKTDTTTYSLSAPCMEVDTEYQVTNP
;
A
#
# COMPACT_ATOMS: atom_id res chain seq x y z
N MET A 1 -61.78 -15.86 -3.63
CA MET A 1 -61.71 -14.59 -2.88
C MET A 1 -60.29 -14.08 -2.94
N ILE A 2 -60.02 -12.97 -3.63
CA ILE A 2 -58.69 -12.34 -3.68
C ILE A 2 -58.67 -11.27 -2.59
N GLY A 3 -57.85 -11.46 -1.56
CA GLY A 3 -57.69 -10.52 -0.46
C GLY A 3 -57.02 -9.23 -0.91
N ARG A 4 -57.56 -8.08 -0.50
CA ARG A 4 -57.02 -6.75 -0.83
C ARG A 4 -55.66 -6.56 -0.16
N VAL A 5 -54.60 -6.45 -0.95
CA VAL A 5 -53.25 -6.18 -0.46
C VAL A 5 -53.18 -4.72 -0.03
N LYS A 6 -52.81 -4.45 1.23
CA LYS A 6 -52.56 -3.09 1.72
C LYS A 6 -51.24 -2.59 1.10
N GLY A 7 -51.29 -1.48 0.37
CA GLY A 7 -50.10 -0.80 -0.15
C GLY A 7 -49.43 0.08 0.90
N PHE A 8 -48.15 0.38 0.71
CA PHE A 8 -47.40 1.32 1.54
C PHE A 8 -47.93 2.76 1.37
N THR A 9 -47.86 3.53 2.45
CA THR A 9 -48.17 4.96 2.47
C THR A 9 -46.97 5.80 2.04
N PHE A 10 -47.22 7.01 1.51
CA PHE A 10 -46.15 7.96 1.16
C PHE A 10 -45.26 8.32 2.36
N ILE A 11 -45.86 8.42 3.56
CA ILE A 11 -45.12 8.75 4.77
C ILE A 11 -44.20 7.61 5.22
N GLU A 12 -44.63 6.35 5.06
CA GLU A 12 -43.76 5.18 5.33
C GLU A 12 -42.55 5.16 4.39
N LEU A 13 -42.75 5.41 3.10
CA LEU A 13 -41.63 5.49 2.15
C LEU A 13 -40.69 6.66 2.50
N LEU A 14 -41.25 7.82 2.88
CA LEU A 14 -40.48 9.01 3.25
C LEU A 14 -39.60 8.78 4.49
N VAL A 15 -40.14 8.12 5.52
CA VAL A 15 -39.36 7.81 6.72
C VAL A 15 -38.23 6.82 6.42
N VAL A 16 -38.46 5.83 5.55
CA VAL A 16 -37.43 4.84 5.20
C VAL A 16 -36.26 5.50 4.46
N ILE A 17 -36.53 6.33 3.45
CA ILE A 17 -35.45 6.98 2.69
C ILE A 17 -34.67 7.99 3.54
N THR A 18 -35.32 8.63 4.52
CA THR A 18 -34.63 9.54 5.44
C THR A 18 -33.71 8.79 6.38
N ILE A 19 -34.14 7.66 6.96
CA ILE A 19 -33.30 6.80 7.79
C ILE A 19 -32.11 6.26 6.99
N ILE A 20 -32.34 5.75 5.78
CA ILE A 20 -31.29 5.29 4.87
C ILE A 20 -30.30 6.43 4.61
N GLY A 21 -30.77 7.62 4.26
CA GLY A 21 -29.92 8.78 4.00
C GLY A 21 -28.98 9.13 5.15
N VAL A 22 -29.50 9.12 6.39
CA VAL A 22 -28.69 9.41 7.59
C VAL A 22 -27.62 8.34 7.84
N VAL A 23 -27.98 7.05 7.75
CA VAL A 23 -27.03 5.95 7.95
C VAL A 23 -25.95 5.93 6.86
N PHE A 24 -26.33 6.18 5.60
CA PHE A 24 -25.39 6.25 4.49
C PHE A 24 -24.39 7.41 4.64
N ALA A 25 -24.86 8.60 5.03
CA ALA A 25 -23.98 9.75 5.24
C ALA A 25 -22.90 9.48 6.31
N ALA A 26 -23.29 8.89 7.44
CA ALA A 26 -22.34 8.52 8.49
C ALA A 26 -21.39 7.39 8.05
N GLY A 27 -21.88 6.43 7.24
CA GLY A 27 -21.10 5.32 6.72
C GLY A 27 -19.95 5.75 5.79
N ILE A 28 -20.18 6.74 4.92
CA ILE A 28 -19.16 7.20 3.94
C ILE A 28 -17.93 7.79 4.66
N VAL A 29 -18.13 8.61 5.69
CA VAL A 29 -17.03 9.24 6.44
C VAL A 29 -16.17 8.18 7.15
N SER A 30 -16.81 7.16 7.72
CA SER A 30 -16.09 6.04 8.37
C SER A 30 -15.33 5.20 7.34
N PHE A 31 -15.96 4.88 6.20
CA PHE A 31 -15.35 4.08 5.15
C PHE A 31 -14.08 4.74 4.57
N THR A 32 -14.16 6.03 4.24
CA THR A 32 -13.00 6.78 3.72
C THR A 32 -11.82 6.73 4.69
N SER A 33 -12.07 6.98 5.98
CA SER A 33 -11.06 6.94 7.05
C SER A 33 -10.45 5.54 7.27
N ILE A 34 -11.22 4.47 7.07
CA ILE A 34 -10.71 3.09 7.18
C ILE A 34 -9.82 2.77 5.97
N THR A 35 -10.24 3.16 4.76
CA THR A 35 -9.47 2.86 3.55
C THR A 35 -8.13 3.58 3.52
N THR A 36 -8.04 4.82 4.02
CA THR A 36 -6.77 5.57 4.13
C THR A 36 -5.79 4.84 5.06
N ARG A 37 -6.25 4.46 6.26
CA ARG A 37 -5.45 3.70 7.24
C ARG A 37 -5.04 2.32 6.71
N SER A 38 -5.91 1.65 5.97
CA SER A 38 -5.62 0.35 5.34
C SER A 38 -4.49 0.47 4.30
N ARG A 39 -4.51 1.52 3.46
CA ARG A 39 -3.43 1.79 2.50
C ARG A 39 -2.11 2.09 3.19
N ASP A 40 -2.10 2.93 4.24
CA ASP A 40 -0.90 3.19 5.03
C ASP A 40 -0.35 1.93 5.70
N THR A 41 -1.22 1.08 6.24
CA THR A 41 -0.81 -0.22 6.80
C THR A 41 -0.20 -1.12 5.74
N ARG A 42 -0.76 -1.12 4.53
CA ARG A 42 -0.21 -1.86 3.38
C ARG A 42 1.16 -1.32 2.99
N ARG A 43 1.35 0.01 2.93
CA ARG A 43 2.65 0.64 2.65
C ARG A 43 3.72 0.22 3.63
N LYS A 44 3.40 0.23 4.94
CA LYS A 44 4.32 -0.23 5.99
C LYS A 44 4.68 -1.71 5.84
N ALA A 45 3.70 -2.57 5.58
CA ALA A 45 3.91 -4.01 5.39
C ALA A 45 4.75 -4.33 4.14
N ASP A 46 4.54 -3.57 3.06
CA ASP A 46 5.31 -3.68 1.83
C ASP A 46 6.79 -3.31 2.06
N ILE A 47 7.04 -2.19 2.75
CA ILE A 47 8.40 -1.74 3.13
C ILE A 47 9.08 -2.76 4.04
N GLU A 48 8.37 -3.32 5.01
CA GLU A 48 8.90 -4.34 5.89
C GLU A 48 9.26 -5.64 5.13
N SER A 49 8.46 -6.02 4.14
CA SER A 49 8.76 -7.19 3.29
C SER A 49 10.02 -6.96 2.44
N MET A 50 10.20 -5.74 1.95
CA MET A 50 11.42 -5.34 1.25
C MET A 50 12.63 -5.32 2.19
N ARG A 51 12.49 -4.78 3.41
CA ARG A 51 13.52 -4.80 4.46
C ARG A 51 14.04 -6.21 4.70
N GLN A 52 13.15 -7.17 4.93
CA GLN A 52 13.50 -8.58 5.13
C GLN A 52 14.30 -9.15 3.95
N SER A 53 13.88 -8.84 2.72
CA SER A 53 14.55 -9.30 1.50
C SER A 53 15.95 -8.69 1.36
N LEU A 54 16.13 -7.40 1.73
CA LEU A 54 17.42 -6.74 1.75
C LEU A 54 18.36 -7.33 2.81
N GLU A 55 17.84 -7.65 4.00
CA GLU A 55 18.62 -8.32 5.04
C GLU A 55 19.08 -9.72 4.60
N ILE A 56 18.23 -10.48 3.92
CA ILE A 56 18.64 -11.77 3.33
C ILE A 56 19.75 -11.55 2.32
N CYS A 57 19.65 -10.53 1.46
CA CYS A 57 20.73 -10.23 0.52
C CYS A 57 22.05 -9.89 1.21
N ARG A 58 22.04 -9.03 2.23
CA ARG A 58 23.25 -8.75 3.02
C ARG A 58 23.79 -10.01 3.69
N SER A 59 22.94 -10.90 4.18
CA SER A 59 23.36 -12.17 4.77
C SER A 59 24.03 -13.11 3.76
N LEU A 60 23.69 -13.02 2.48
CA LEU A 60 24.22 -13.91 1.44
C LEU A 60 25.48 -13.35 0.76
N THR A 61 25.54 -12.03 0.56
CA THR A 61 26.62 -11.39 -0.21
C THR A 61 27.55 -10.54 0.64
N GLY A 62 27.17 -10.24 1.88
CA GLY A 62 27.91 -9.34 2.78
C GLY A 62 27.59 -7.85 2.58
N PHE A 63 26.78 -7.48 1.59
CA PHE A 63 26.44 -6.10 1.26
C PHE A 63 25.01 -5.96 0.76
N TYR A 64 24.45 -4.75 0.87
CA TYR A 64 23.14 -4.45 0.28
C TYR A 64 23.24 -4.27 -1.24
N PRO A 65 22.22 -4.74 -2.00
CA PRO A 65 22.19 -4.63 -3.45
C PRO A 65 22.14 -3.16 -3.91
N ASP A 66 22.75 -2.86 -5.05
CA ASP A 66 22.60 -1.55 -5.69
C ASP A 66 21.19 -1.35 -6.24
N LEU A 67 20.82 -0.09 -6.49
CA LEU A 67 19.48 0.31 -6.92
C LEU A 67 18.95 -0.50 -8.11
N GLN A 68 19.80 -0.79 -9.10
CA GLN A 68 19.46 -1.56 -10.30
C GLN A 68 19.02 -3.00 -10.03
N TYR A 69 19.38 -3.55 -8.86
CA TYR A 69 18.99 -4.89 -8.44
C TYR A 69 17.79 -4.89 -7.48
N VAL A 70 17.38 -3.72 -6.98
CA VAL A 70 16.14 -3.56 -6.20
C VAL A 70 14.98 -3.20 -7.12
N TYR A 71 15.22 -2.32 -8.10
CA TYR A 71 14.26 -1.97 -9.14
C TYR A 71 14.87 -2.26 -10.51
N GLN A 72 14.37 -3.29 -11.19
CA GLN A 72 14.72 -3.51 -12.59
C GLN A 72 14.14 -2.38 -13.46
N SER A 73 14.81 -2.08 -14.57
CA SER A 73 14.40 -1.06 -15.54
C SER A 73 13.01 -1.30 -16.14
N ASP A 74 12.51 -2.54 -16.09
CA ASP A 74 11.15 -2.88 -16.46
C ASP A 74 10.20 -2.69 -15.27
N LYS A 75 9.48 -1.58 -15.27
CA LYS A 75 8.48 -1.18 -14.26
C LYS A 75 7.38 -2.22 -14.04
N THR A 76 7.15 -3.12 -14.99
CA THR A 76 6.12 -4.16 -14.89
C THR A 76 6.59 -5.41 -14.13
N ASN A 77 7.91 -5.64 -14.10
CA ASN A 77 8.57 -6.83 -13.54
C ASN A 77 9.75 -6.45 -12.61
N SER A 78 9.62 -5.35 -11.87
CA SER A 78 10.64 -4.94 -10.90
C SER A 78 10.83 -6.03 -9.85
N SER A 79 12.05 -6.55 -9.70
CA SER A 79 12.37 -7.63 -8.76
C SER A 79 13.49 -7.21 -7.82
N LEU A 80 13.52 -7.73 -6.61
CA LEU A 80 14.64 -7.56 -5.69
C LEU A 80 15.59 -8.76 -5.78
N SER A 81 16.82 -8.52 -6.22
CA SER A 81 17.92 -9.47 -6.34
C SER A 81 19.12 -9.01 -5.50
N CYS A 82 19.94 -9.97 -5.05
CA CYS A 82 21.15 -9.68 -4.29
C CYS A 82 22.37 -9.30 -5.15
N GLY A 83 22.19 -9.08 -6.45
CA GLY A 83 23.25 -8.67 -7.38
C GLY A 83 23.02 -9.19 -8.81
N ALA A 84 24.04 -9.04 -9.69
CA ALA A 84 23.96 -9.47 -11.09
C ALA A 84 23.71 -10.97 -11.25
N SER A 85 24.35 -11.78 -10.40
CA SER A 85 24.27 -13.24 -10.35
C SER A 85 23.73 -13.74 -9.00
N GLY A 86 23.17 -12.83 -8.19
CA GLY A 86 22.62 -13.15 -6.87
C GLY A 86 21.22 -13.76 -6.96
N PRO A 87 20.76 -14.45 -5.90
CA PRO A 87 19.41 -14.98 -5.86
C PRO A 87 18.37 -13.85 -5.79
N THR A 88 17.26 -14.03 -6.52
CA THR A 88 16.10 -13.14 -6.46
C THR A 88 15.28 -13.42 -5.20
N GLN A 89 15.17 -12.43 -4.33
CA GLN A 89 14.39 -12.50 -3.08
C GLN A 89 12.92 -12.12 -3.30
N MET A 90 12.65 -11.18 -4.21
CA MET A 90 11.29 -10.78 -4.57
C MET A 90 11.11 -10.78 -6.07
N LYS A 91 10.18 -11.59 -6.59
CA LYS A 91 9.85 -11.63 -8.03
C LYS A 91 9.15 -10.37 -8.52
N LYS A 92 8.42 -9.70 -7.62
CA LYS A 92 7.78 -8.41 -7.86
C LYS A 92 7.96 -7.55 -6.62
N THR A 93 8.59 -6.39 -6.77
CA THR A 93 8.64 -5.41 -5.69
C THR A 93 7.26 -4.84 -5.46
N PRO A 94 6.85 -4.65 -4.20
CA PRO A 94 5.58 -4.04 -3.90
C PRO A 94 5.48 -2.62 -4.46
N SER A 95 4.27 -2.20 -4.79
CA SER A 95 3.96 -0.87 -5.29
C SER A 95 2.75 -0.32 -4.50
N ASP A 96 2.80 0.97 -4.22
CA ASP A 96 1.76 1.71 -3.52
C ASP A 96 0.41 1.56 -4.26
N PRO A 97 -0.64 1.06 -3.58
CA PRO A 97 -1.99 0.96 -4.15
C PRO A 97 -2.56 2.29 -4.65
N LYS A 98 -2.09 3.42 -4.12
CA LYS A 98 -2.49 4.76 -4.55
C LYS A 98 -1.27 5.69 -4.52
N PRO A 99 -0.57 5.84 -5.67
CA PRO A 99 0.57 6.73 -5.78
C PRO A 99 0.15 8.17 -5.46
N CYS A 100 0.88 8.81 -4.56
CA CYS A 100 0.67 10.21 -4.18
C CYS A 100 1.48 11.21 -5.00
N ALA A 101 2.52 10.76 -5.70
CA ALA A 101 3.34 11.59 -6.57
C ALA A 101 3.14 11.14 -8.02
N ALA A 102 2.78 12.09 -8.89
CA ALA A 102 2.73 11.85 -10.32
C ALA A 102 4.13 11.50 -10.84
N GLY A 103 4.26 10.39 -11.58
CA GLY A 103 5.52 9.95 -12.17
C GLY A 103 6.29 8.89 -11.37
N LEU A 104 5.85 8.56 -10.14
CA LEU A 104 6.27 7.34 -9.45
C LEU A 104 5.18 6.29 -9.64
N ASP A 105 5.51 5.13 -10.23
CA ASP A 105 4.58 4.00 -10.43
C ASP A 105 4.27 3.27 -9.10
N GLY A 106 4.04 4.04 -8.03
CA GLY A 106 3.88 3.56 -6.67
C GLY A 106 5.14 2.92 -6.07
N ALA A 107 6.30 3.02 -6.72
CA ALA A 107 7.53 2.44 -6.18
C ALA A 107 7.94 3.14 -4.87
N TYR A 108 8.36 2.35 -3.90
CA TYR A 108 9.01 2.83 -2.69
C TYR A 108 10.40 3.42 -3.02
N SER A 109 10.92 4.31 -2.18
CA SER A 109 12.26 4.88 -2.35
C SER A 109 13.27 4.01 -1.63
N TYR A 110 14.25 3.48 -2.35
CA TYR A 110 15.42 2.83 -1.77
C TYR A 110 16.63 3.72 -2.03
N VAL A 111 17.45 3.96 -1.02
CA VAL A 111 18.73 4.67 -1.16
C VAL A 111 19.79 3.90 -0.38
N LYS A 112 20.72 3.31 -1.12
CA LYS A 112 21.93 2.72 -0.54
C LYS A 112 22.88 3.85 -0.16
N THR A 113 23.23 3.96 1.12
CA THR A 113 24.11 5.03 1.62
C THR A 113 25.56 4.54 1.61
N ASP A 114 25.81 3.32 2.09
CA ASP A 114 27.09 2.62 2.02
C ASP A 114 26.90 1.15 1.60
N THR A 115 27.93 0.32 1.73
CA THR A 115 27.86 -1.12 1.46
C THR A 115 26.96 -1.86 2.46
N THR A 116 26.86 -1.37 3.69
CA THR A 116 26.13 -2.00 4.79
C THR A 116 25.04 -1.12 5.40
N THR A 117 24.68 0.00 4.75
CA THR A 117 23.64 0.91 5.22
C THR A 117 22.70 1.29 4.08
N TYR A 118 21.41 1.42 4.39
CA TYR A 118 20.40 1.89 3.45
C TYR A 118 19.26 2.61 4.15
N SER A 119 18.51 3.38 3.37
CA SER A 119 17.18 3.88 3.72
C SER A 119 16.14 3.36 2.74
N LEU A 120 14.97 3.02 3.27
CA LEU A 120 13.79 2.59 2.53
C LEU A 120 12.60 3.40 3.02
N SER A 121 11.87 4.06 2.12
CA SER A 121 10.77 4.94 2.51
C SER A 121 9.59 4.95 1.57
N ALA A 122 8.43 5.26 2.14
CA ALA A 122 7.25 5.57 1.35
C ALA A 122 7.37 7.00 0.79
N PRO A 123 7.01 7.23 -0.49
CA PRO A 123 7.01 8.59 -1.06
C PRO A 123 6.03 9.52 -0.34
N CYS A 124 5.04 8.96 0.36
CA CYS A 124 4.09 9.67 1.20
C CYS A 124 3.35 8.69 2.12
N MET A 125 2.60 9.26 3.05
CA MET A 125 1.59 8.58 3.85
C MET A 125 0.31 9.43 3.83
N GLU A 126 -0.85 8.79 3.97
CA GLU A 126 -2.15 9.49 3.93
C GLU A 126 -2.62 9.98 5.30
N VAL A 127 -2.15 9.34 6.37
CA VAL A 127 -2.46 9.68 7.77
C VAL A 127 -1.21 10.10 8.53
N ASP A 128 -0.12 9.34 8.39
CA ASP A 128 1.16 9.69 9.01
C ASP A 128 1.90 10.75 8.17
N THR A 129 2.90 11.43 8.74
CA THR A 129 3.69 12.43 8.00
C THR A 129 4.77 11.79 7.14
N GLU A 130 5.37 10.69 7.60
CA GLU A 130 6.43 9.97 6.90
C GLU A 130 6.57 8.55 7.47
N TYR A 131 7.03 7.60 6.64
CA TYR A 131 7.46 6.28 7.11
C TYR A 131 8.75 5.88 6.39
N GLN A 132 9.83 5.80 7.16
CA GLN A 132 11.17 5.42 6.71
C GLN A 132 11.72 4.31 7.60
N VAL A 133 12.47 3.40 7.00
CA VAL A 133 13.23 2.36 7.67
C VAL A 133 14.67 2.48 7.22
N THR A 134 15.58 2.49 8.18
CA THR A 134 17.03 2.51 7.94
C THR A 134 17.67 1.36 8.68
N ASN A 135 18.71 0.76 8.10
CA ASN A 135 19.54 -0.20 8.83
C ASN A 135 20.99 0.32 8.94
N PRO A 136 21.60 0.24 10.13
CA PRO A 136 23.02 0.56 10.33
C PRO A 136 23.98 -0.51 9.79
#